data_AF-A0A7C6JPG7-F1
#
_entry.id   AF-A0A7C6JPG7-F1
#
_cell.length_a   1.000
_cell.length_b   1.000
_cell.length_c   1.000
_cell.angle_alpha   90.00
_cell.angle_beta   90.00
_cell.angle_gamma   90.00
#
_symmetry.space_group_name_H-M   'P 1'
#
loop_
_entity.id
_entity.type
_entity.pdbx_description
1 polymer ?
#
loop_
_entity_poly.entity_id
_entity_poly.type
_entity_poly.pdbx_seq_one_letter_code
_entity_poly.pdbx_strand_id
1 'polypeptide(L)'
;MNQFYKPMVGLNVYLEPYFRSEIIEKVYANIPELSDEIRRDLIRLTKDELKVPGFRNPMLAPLALRIRAAEKKFEKDSNFVKQILVSWSDLHRYLLNDSLESLKTLGFNILDTATEYPDPENAFDIGWPEGINYKTIHEELSKNPDNKLTSDENSLLCIWLTGYLP
;
A
#
# COMPACT_ATOMS: atom_id res chain seq x y z
N MET A 1 23.98 -2.66 -15.73
CA MET A 1 23.95 -3.04 -14.31
C MET A 1 22.70 -3.86 -14.11
N ASN A 2 22.76 -5.03 -13.48
CA ASN A 2 21.55 -5.77 -13.14
C ASN A 2 20.90 -5.04 -11.96
N GLN A 3 19.77 -4.38 -12.20
CA GLN A 3 18.99 -3.70 -11.17
C GLN A 3 18.32 -4.78 -10.31
N PHE A 4 18.64 -4.81 -9.01
CA PHE A 4 18.10 -5.81 -8.08
C PHE A 4 16.94 -5.18 -7.33
N TYR A 5 15.73 -5.39 -7.82
CA TYR A 5 14.52 -4.92 -7.16
C TYR A 5 14.27 -5.67 -5.84
N LYS A 6 13.55 -5.02 -4.92
CA LYS A 6 13.17 -5.56 -3.62
C LYS A 6 11.75 -6.14 -3.68
N PRO A 7 11.50 -7.24 -2.93
CA PRO A 7 10.16 -7.76 -2.80
C PRO A 7 9.27 -6.81 -2.00
N MET A 8 7.96 -6.87 -2.20
CA MET A 8 7.02 -5.96 -1.53
C MET A 8 7.05 -6.07 -0.01
N VAL A 9 7.34 -7.26 0.53
CA VAL A 9 7.52 -7.43 1.98
C VAL A 9 8.65 -6.57 2.54
N GLY A 10 9.59 -6.11 1.70
CA GLY A 10 10.64 -5.15 2.07
C GLY A 10 10.08 -3.81 2.58
N LEU A 11 8.85 -3.44 2.19
CA LEU A 11 8.15 -2.28 2.72
C LEU A 11 8.01 -2.32 4.24
N ASN A 12 7.93 -3.51 4.84
CA ASN A 12 7.78 -3.67 6.29
C ASN A 12 8.94 -3.08 7.10
N VAL A 13 10.10 -2.85 6.49
CA VAL A 13 11.25 -2.17 7.14
C VAL A 13 10.94 -0.70 7.43
N TYR A 14 10.06 -0.09 6.62
CA TYR A 14 9.73 1.33 6.65
C TYR A 14 8.36 1.62 7.27
N LEU A 15 7.58 0.57 7.55
CA LEU A 15 6.26 0.69 8.16
C LEU A 15 6.29 0.33 9.63
N GLU A 16 5.91 1.29 10.46
CA GLU A 16 5.65 1.03 11.87
C GLU A 16 4.51 0.01 12.04
N PRO A 17 4.60 -0.90 13.04
CA PRO A 17 3.58 -1.94 13.24
C PRO A 17 2.17 -1.39 13.39
N TYR A 18 1.98 -0.28 14.12
CA TYR A 18 0.66 0.32 14.29
C TYR A 18 0.08 0.85 12.98
N PHE A 19 0.93 1.43 12.12
CA PHE A 19 0.51 1.99 10.85
C PHE A 19 0.14 0.88 9.86
N ARG A 20 0.86 -0.26 9.91
CA ARG A 20 0.47 -1.49 9.20
C ARG A 20 -0.94 -1.95 9.60
N SER A 21 -1.25 -1.99 10.91
CA SER A 21 -2.59 -2.32 11.41
C SER A 21 -3.64 -1.38 10.83
N GLU A 22 -3.35 -0.08 10.84
CA GLU A 22 -4.26 0.98 10.41
C GLU A 22 -4.61 0.87 8.92
N ILE A 23 -3.63 0.64 8.04
CA ILE A 23 -3.86 0.44 6.60
C ILE A 23 -4.76 -0.77 6.35
N ILE A 24 -4.46 -1.89 7.02
CA ILE A 24 -5.22 -3.13 6.90
C ILE A 24 -6.65 -2.94 7.41
N GLU A 25 -6.82 -2.25 8.53
CA GLU A 25 -8.12 -1.90 9.08
C GLU A 25 -8.93 -1.04 8.13
N LYS A 26 -8.34 0.04 7.59
CA LYS A 26 -8.98 0.92 6.60
C LYS A 26 -9.48 0.15 5.39
N VAL A 27 -8.69 -0.78 4.87
CA VAL A 27 -9.10 -1.65 3.75
C VAL A 27 -10.26 -2.56 4.13
N TYR A 28 -10.16 -3.29 5.25
CA TYR A 28 -11.22 -4.24 5.63
C TYR A 28 -12.52 -3.58 6.09
N ALA A 29 -12.44 -2.39 6.70
CA ALA A 29 -13.61 -1.62 7.12
C ALA A 29 -14.38 -1.04 5.93
N ASN A 30 -13.70 -0.75 4.82
CA ASN A 30 -14.27 -0.06 3.65
C ASN A 30 -14.32 -0.93 2.38
N ILE A 31 -14.35 -2.26 2.52
CA ILE A 31 -14.48 -3.19 1.37
C ILE A 31 -15.62 -2.81 0.41
N PRO A 32 -16.81 -2.36 0.86
CA PRO A 32 -17.89 -1.98 -0.07
C PRO A 32 -17.56 -0.77 -0.96
N GLU A 33 -16.61 0.07 -0.59
CA GLU A 33 -16.22 1.29 -1.33
C GLU A 33 -15.17 1.01 -2.43
N LEU A 34 -14.58 -0.19 -2.40
CA LEU A 34 -13.63 -0.66 -3.39
C LEU A 34 -14.31 -0.89 -4.74
N SER A 35 -13.59 -0.59 -5.81
CA SER A 35 -13.97 -0.96 -7.17
C SER A 35 -14.20 -2.46 -7.30
N ASP A 36 -15.10 -2.85 -8.20
CA ASP A 36 -15.62 -4.22 -8.26
C ASP A 36 -14.54 -5.29 -8.43
N GLU A 37 -13.52 -5.01 -9.23
CA GLU A 37 -12.39 -5.92 -9.48
C GLU A 37 -11.52 -6.09 -8.23
N ILE A 38 -11.04 -4.98 -7.69
CA ILE A 38 -10.19 -4.96 -6.49
C ILE A 38 -10.93 -5.58 -5.30
N ARG A 39 -12.23 -5.31 -5.15
CA ARG A 39 -13.08 -5.91 -4.12
C ARG A 39 -13.14 -7.44 -4.25
N ARG A 40 -13.37 -7.95 -5.46
CA ARG A 40 -13.43 -9.41 -5.70
C ARG A 40 -12.10 -10.07 -5.39
N ASP A 41 -11.00 -9.47 -5.82
CA ASP A 41 -9.66 -10.03 -5.65
C ASP A 41 -9.24 -10.03 -4.17
N LEU A 42 -9.49 -8.94 -3.44
CA LEU A 42 -9.27 -8.87 -2.00
C LEU A 42 -10.06 -9.94 -1.25
N ILE A 43 -11.36 -10.11 -1.56
CA ILE A 43 -12.20 -11.12 -0.92
C ILE A 43 -11.72 -12.54 -1.21
N ARG A 44 -11.34 -12.82 -2.47
CA ARG A 44 -10.81 -14.13 -2.88
C ARG A 44 -9.52 -14.43 -2.12
N LEU A 45 -8.54 -13.54 -2.20
CA LEU A 45 -7.26 -13.70 -1.51
C LEU A 45 -7.45 -13.88 0.00
N THR A 46 -8.33 -13.09 0.62
CA THR A 46 -8.61 -13.19 2.06
C THR A 46 -9.19 -14.56 2.43
N LYS A 47 -10.05 -15.15 1.60
CA LYS A 47 -10.62 -16.47 1.88
C LYS A 47 -9.60 -17.59 1.71
N ASP A 48 -8.76 -17.48 0.68
CA ASP A 48 -7.84 -18.54 0.27
C ASP A 48 -6.60 -18.57 1.18
N GLU A 49 -6.08 -17.40 1.53
CA GLU A 49 -4.78 -17.26 2.17
C GLU A 49 -4.86 -17.00 3.68
N LEU A 50 -5.95 -16.43 4.17
CA LEU A 50 -6.04 -16.02 5.56
C LEU A 50 -6.57 -17.14 6.44
N LYS A 51 -5.89 -17.39 7.57
CA LYS A 51 -6.35 -18.34 8.59
C LYS A 51 -6.69 -17.60 9.87
N VAL A 52 -7.97 -17.52 10.19
CA VAL A 52 -8.46 -16.90 11.43
C VAL A 52 -8.94 -17.98 12.39
N PRO A 53 -8.34 -18.14 13.57
CA PRO A 53 -8.74 -19.17 14.53
C PRO A 53 -10.24 -19.11 14.87
N GLY A 54 -10.92 -20.25 14.80
CA GLY A 54 -12.37 -20.35 15.06
C GLY A 54 -13.26 -20.05 13.85
N PHE A 55 -12.70 -19.65 12.70
CA PHE A 55 -13.47 -19.30 11.51
C PHE A 55 -13.05 -20.11 10.30
N ARG A 56 -14.00 -20.85 9.71
CA ARG A 56 -13.79 -21.53 8.42
C ARG A 56 -13.73 -20.55 7.24
N ASN A 57 -14.50 -19.46 7.33
CA ASN A 57 -14.48 -18.36 6.39
C ASN A 57 -13.95 -17.11 7.11
N PRO A 58 -12.72 -16.67 6.82
CA PRO A 58 -12.11 -15.47 7.42
C PRO A 58 -12.95 -14.20 7.27
N MET A 59 -13.75 -14.10 6.19
CA MET A 59 -14.63 -12.96 5.93
C MET A 59 -15.81 -12.85 6.90
N LEU A 60 -16.09 -13.89 7.67
CA LEU A 60 -17.11 -13.87 8.74
C LEU A 60 -16.50 -13.61 10.13
N ALA A 61 -15.17 -13.55 10.23
CA ALA A 61 -14.51 -13.27 11.50
C ALA A 61 -14.71 -11.81 11.93
N PRO A 62 -14.79 -11.52 13.24
CA PRO A 62 -14.71 -10.16 13.77
C PRO A 62 -13.52 -9.40 13.18
N LEU A 63 -13.73 -8.13 12.84
CA LEU A 63 -12.73 -7.29 12.16
C LEU A 63 -11.36 -7.35 12.85
N ALA A 64 -11.32 -7.18 14.18
CA ALA A 64 -10.08 -7.23 14.96
C ALA A 64 -9.32 -8.57 14.84
N LEU A 65 -10.03 -9.71 14.75
CA LEU A 65 -9.37 -11.02 14.57
C LEU A 65 -8.86 -11.18 13.13
N ARG A 66 -9.58 -10.63 12.16
CA ARG A 66 -9.17 -10.63 10.75
C ARG A 66 -7.93 -9.76 10.54
N ILE A 67 -7.88 -8.55 11.12
CA ILE A 67 -6.72 -7.65 11.07
C ILE A 67 -5.49 -8.37 11.65
N ARG A 68 -5.59 -8.95 12.86
CA ARG A 68 -4.46 -9.67 13.48
C ARG A 68 -3.94 -10.84 12.64
N ALA A 69 -4.81 -11.55 11.94
CA ALA A 69 -4.38 -12.60 11.02
C ALA A 69 -3.72 -12.00 9.77
N ALA A 70 -4.28 -10.90 9.26
CA ALA A 70 -3.82 -10.25 8.03
C ALA A 70 -2.46 -9.60 8.22
N GLU A 71 -2.18 -8.99 9.37
CA GLU A 71 -0.86 -8.44 9.71
C GLU A 71 0.24 -9.50 9.60
N LYS A 72 0.01 -10.69 10.18
CA LYS A 72 0.98 -11.79 10.13
C LYS A 72 1.27 -12.26 8.70
N LYS A 73 0.28 -12.14 7.80
CA LYS A 73 0.42 -12.50 6.38
C LYS A 73 1.10 -11.37 5.61
N PHE A 74 0.73 -10.12 5.86
CA PHE A 74 1.33 -8.92 5.30
C PHE A 74 2.84 -8.84 5.58
N GLU A 75 3.29 -9.30 6.74
CA GLU A 75 4.72 -9.32 7.07
C GLU A 75 5.56 -10.30 6.23
N LYS A 76 4.93 -11.25 5.53
CA LYS A 76 5.62 -12.43 4.99
C LYS A 76 5.31 -12.76 3.54
N ASP A 77 4.29 -12.14 2.96
CA ASP A 77 3.77 -12.50 1.65
C ASP A 77 3.59 -11.27 0.76
N SER A 78 4.41 -11.16 -0.29
CA SER A 78 4.43 -9.99 -1.17
C SER A 78 3.13 -9.84 -1.96
N ASN A 79 2.47 -10.94 -2.33
CA ASN A 79 1.17 -10.89 -3.02
C ASN A 79 0.09 -10.33 -2.08
N PHE A 80 0.13 -10.71 -0.80
CA PHE A 80 -0.78 -10.16 0.19
C PHE A 80 -0.52 -8.68 0.46
N VAL A 81 0.75 -8.27 0.54
CA VAL A 81 1.11 -6.84 0.63
C VAL A 81 0.56 -6.10 -0.58
N LYS A 82 0.82 -6.58 -1.81
CA LYS A 82 0.28 -5.99 -3.05
C LYS A 82 -1.22 -5.78 -2.97
N GLN A 83 -1.96 -6.82 -2.60
CA GLN A 83 -3.41 -6.77 -2.60
C GLN A 83 -3.94 -5.75 -1.58
N ILE A 84 -3.32 -5.65 -0.40
CA ILE A 84 -3.69 -4.62 0.58
C ILE A 84 -3.36 -3.23 0.06
N LEU A 85 -2.19 -3.02 -0.54
CA LEU A 85 -1.78 -1.71 -1.06
C LEU A 85 -2.65 -1.23 -2.22
N VAL A 86 -2.95 -2.11 -3.19
CA VAL A 86 -3.84 -1.73 -4.30
C VAL A 86 -5.24 -1.42 -3.79
N SER A 87 -5.76 -2.19 -2.83
CA SER A 87 -7.05 -1.91 -2.20
C SER A 87 -7.04 -0.60 -1.41
N TRP A 88 -5.97 -0.31 -0.66
CA TRP A 88 -5.83 0.95 0.05
C TRP A 88 -5.75 2.13 -0.94
N SER A 89 -4.98 2.00 -2.02
CA SER A 89 -4.86 3.03 -3.05
C SER A 89 -6.18 3.31 -3.77
N ASP A 90 -7.02 2.28 -3.97
CA ASP A 90 -8.33 2.40 -4.61
C ASP A 90 -9.35 3.17 -3.75
N LEU A 91 -9.23 3.12 -2.42
CA LEU A 91 -9.99 4.00 -1.51
C LEU A 91 -9.61 5.48 -1.69
N HIS A 92 -8.39 5.74 -2.19
CA HIS A 92 -7.85 7.08 -2.43
C HIS A 92 -7.69 7.41 -3.91
N ARG A 93 -8.40 6.68 -4.79
CA ARG A 93 -8.24 6.78 -6.25
C ARG A 93 -8.39 8.20 -6.82
N TYR A 94 -9.15 9.05 -6.13
CA TYR A 94 -9.36 10.45 -6.49
C TYR A 94 -8.10 11.33 -6.33
N LEU A 95 -7.09 10.88 -5.58
CA LEU A 95 -5.84 11.61 -5.34
C LEU A 95 -4.69 11.18 -6.26
N LEU A 96 -4.78 10.04 -6.95
CA LEU A 96 -3.61 9.38 -7.53
C LEU A 96 -2.92 10.22 -8.61
N ASN A 97 -3.69 10.79 -9.53
CA ASN A 97 -3.14 11.58 -10.64
C ASN A 97 -2.45 12.84 -10.13
N ASP A 98 -3.13 13.62 -9.30
CA ASP A 98 -2.58 14.88 -8.76
C ASP A 98 -1.35 14.61 -7.86
N SER A 99 -1.37 13.51 -7.11
CA SER A 99 -0.24 13.11 -6.29
C SER A 99 0.96 12.69 -7.14
N LEU A 100 0.74 11.92 -8.20
CA LEU A 100 1.80 11.50 -9.12
C LEU A 100 2.45 12.70 -9.80
N GLU A 101 1.66 13.67 -10.28
CA GLU A 101 2.20 14.90 -10.87
C GLU A 101 3.00 15.72 -9.85
N SER A 102 2.49 15.84 -8.63
CA SER A 102 3.20 16.53 -7.55
C SER A 102 4.55 15.87 -7.23
N LEU A 103 4.60 14.54 -7.15
CA LEU A 103 5.83 13.78 -6.91
C LEU A 103 6.86 13.96 -8.03
N LYS A 104 6.43 14.05 -9.29
CA LYS A 104 7.33 14.39 -10.40
C LYS A 104 7.99 15.76 -10.22
N THR A 105 7.28 16.75 -9.67
CA THR A 105 7.86 18.08 -9.40
C THR A 105 8.93 18.05 -8.29
N LEU A 106 8.83 17.08 -7.37
CA LEU A 106 9.86 16.79 -6.37
C LEU A 106 11.05 15.99 -6.92
N GLY A 107 11.05 15.67 -8.22
CA GLY A 107 12.15 14.97 -8.89
C GLY A 107 12.10 13.45 -8.79
N PHE A 108 10.97 12.86 -8.40
CA PHE A 108 10.82 11.40 -8.42
C PHE A 108 10.81 10.86 -9.86
N ASN A 109 11.61 9.83 -10.09
CA ASN A 109 11.40 8.90 -11.19
C ASN A 109 10.26 7.93 -10.82
N ILE A 110 9.58 7.42 -11.83
CA ILE A 110 8.51 6.44 -11.67
C ILE A 110 8.98 5.14 -12.30
N LEU A 111 8.96 4.03 -11.56
CA LEU A 111 9.20 2.72 -12.15
C LEU A 111 8.08 2.39 -13.14
N ASP A 112 8.43 1.84 -14.30
CA ASP A 112 7.46 1.45 -15.34
C ASP A 112 6.42 0.44 -14.82
N THR A 113 6.77 -0.32 -13.79
CA THR A 113 5.91 -1.31 -13.13
C THR A 113 5.10 -0.76 -11.96
N ALA A 114 5.30 0.51 -11.57
CA ALA A 114 4.61 1.09 -10.43
C ALA A 114 3.09 1.08 -10.65
N THR A 115 2.32 1.06 -9.56
CA THR A 115 0.85 0.92 -9.51
C THR A 115 0.26 -0.42 -9.97
N GLU A 116 0.95 -1.18 -10.83
CA GLU A 116 0.48 -2.51 -11.28
C GLU A 116 1.26 -3.66 -10.63
N TYR A 117 2.56 -3.48 -10.42
CA TYR A 117 3.51 -4.41 -9.81
C TYR A 117 3.27 -5.88 -10.20
N PRO A 118 3.51 -6.24 -11.48
CA PRO A 118 3.19 -7.57 -12.00
C PRO A 118 3.98 -8.70 -11.31
N ASP A 119 5.16 -8.40 -10.77
CA ASP A 119 5.97 -9.31 -9.95
C ASP A 119 6.22 -8.71 -8.56
N PRO A 120 5.43 -9.08 -7.54
CA PRO A 120 5.60 -8.57 -6.18
C PRO A 120 6.92 -8.94 -5.51
N GLU A 121 7.66 -9.94 -6.01
CA GLU A 121 8.97 -10.31 -5.48
C GLU A 121 10.10 -9.42 -6.04
N ASN A 122 9.82 -8.68 -7.12
CA ASN A 122 10.74 -7.74 -7.77
C ASN A 122 10.04 -6.38 -7.98
N ALA A 123 9.52 -5.79 -6.89
CA ALA A 123 8.57 -4.69 -6.95
C ALA A 123 9.18 -3.29 -6.81
N PHE A 124 10.10 -3.12 -5.87
CA PHE A 124 10.59 -1.81 -5.47
C PHE A 124 12.06 -1.59 -5.80
N ASP A 125 12.42 -0.35 -6.07
CA ASP A 125 13.82 0.09 -6.07
C ASP A 125 14.09 1.00 -4.86
N ILE A 126 15.36 1.36 -4.65
CA ILE A 126 15.78 2.23 -3.55
C ILE A 126 16.31 3.53 -4.12
N GLY A 127 15.91 4.65 -3.52
CA GLY A 127 16.53 5.94 -3.79
C GLY A 127 15.51 7.03 -4.01
N TRP A 128 15.09 7.67 -2.92
CA TRP A 128 14.38 8.93 -3.02
C TRP A 128 15.31 10.07 -3.50
N PRO A 129 14.77 11.11 -4.16
CA PRO A 129 15.57 12.25 -4.58
C PRO A 129 16.28 12.91 -3.40
N GLU A 130 17.48 13.46 -3.64
CA GLU A 130 18.30 14.06 -2.59
C GLU A 130 17.55 15.19 -1.86
N GLY A 131 17.59 15.17 -0.53
CA GLY A 131 16.93 16.15 0.32
C GLY A 131 15.43 15.96 0.52
N ILE A 132 14.80 15.01 -0.18
CA ILE A 132 13.39 14.64 0.01
C ILE A 132 13.24 13.72 1.23
N ASN A 133 12.24 14.01 2.06
CA ASN A 133 11.88 13.23 3.23
C ASN A 133 10.35 13.23 3.41
N TYR A 134 9.84 12.49 4.41
CA TYR A 134 8.40 12.36 4.68
C TYR A 134 7.69 13.71 4.83
N LYS A 135 8.32 14.68 5.50
CA LYS A 135 7.74 16.02 5.69
C LYS A 135 7.60 16.75 4.35
N THR A 136 8.64 16.74 3.51
CA THR A 136 8.61 17.39 2.19
C THR A 136 7.51 16.80 1.30
N ILE A 137 7.36 15.47 1.29
CA ILE A 137 6.30 14.79 0.54
C ILE A 137 4.93 15.22 1.07
N HIS A 138 4.74 15.18 2.40
CA HIS A 138 3.46 15.54 2.99
C HIS A 138 3.09 17.01 2.72
N GLU A 139 4.03 17.94 2.83
CA GLU A 139 3.81 19.37 2.53
C GLU A 139 3.42 19.58 1.06
N GLU A 140 4.09 18.92 0.12
CA GLU A 140 3.78 19.02 -1.31
C GLU A 140 2.39 18.46 -1.62
N LEU A 141 2.12 17.22 -1.19
CA LEU A 141 0.86 16.54 -1.49
C LEU A 141 -0.34 17.19 -0.80
N SER A 142 -0.13 17.88 0.32
CA SER A 142 -1.19 18.62 1.04
C SER A 142 -1.55 19.95 0.38
N LYS A 143 -0.85 20.37 -0.69
CA LYS A 143 -1.29 21.51 -1.51
C LYS A 143 -2.59 21.22 -2.23
N ASN A 144 -2.89 19.94 -2.52
CA ASN A 144 -4.22 19.53 -2.96
C ASN A 144 -5.18 19.59 -1.75
N PRO A 145 -6.19 20.47 -1.76
CA PRO A 145 -7.09 20.62 -0.62
C PRO A 145 -7.94 19.38 -0.35
N ASP A 146 -8.13 18.50 -1.33
CA ASP A 146 -8.87 17.25 -1.17
C ASP A 146 -8.01 16.15 -0.51
N ASN A 147 -6.68 16.31 -0.50
CA ASN A 147 -5.79 15.40 0.18
C ASN A 147 -5.86 15.63 1.71
N LYS A 148 -6.45 14.66 2.42
CA LYS A 148 -6.54 14.63 3.90
C LYS A 148 -5.68 13.54 4.53
N LEU A 149 -4.79 12.93 3.75
CA LEU A 149 -3.90 11.87 4.22
C LEU A 149 -2.89 12.41 5.23
N THR A 150 -2.54 11.56 6.19
CA THR A 150 -1.45 11.84 7.14
C THR A 150 -0.07 11.83 6.45
N SER A 151 0.99 12.23 7.17
CA SER A 151 2.35 12.16 6.64
C SER A 151 2.78 10.74 6.28
N ASP A 152 2.41 9.75 7.09
CA ASP A 152 2.73 8.34 6.87
C ASP A 152 1.98 7.80 5.64
N GLU A 153 0.70 8.17 5.49
CA GLU A 153 -0.11 7.81 4.33
C GLU A 153 0.38 8.47 3.03
N ASN A 154 0.75 9.75 3.07
CA ASN A 154 1.34 10.42 1.91
C ASN A 154 2.69 9.78 1.51
N SER A 155 3.46 9.32 2.48
CA SER A 155 4.72 8.61 2.23
C SER A 155 4.45 7.21 1.63
N LEU A 156 3.44 6.49 2.12
CA LEU A 156 3.01 5.22 1.53
C LEU A 156 2.50 5.40 0.10
N LEU A 157 1.69 6.44 -0.13
CA LEU A 157 1.18 6.78 -1.46
C LEU A 157 2.34 7.09 -2.41
N CYS A 158 3.35 7.84 -1.96
CA CYS A 158 4.56 8.09 -2.72
C CYS A 158 5.27 6.79 -3.12
N ILE A 159 5.50 5.87 -2.17
CA ILE A 159 6.14 4.57 -2.46
C ILE A 159 5.30 3.78 -3.46
N TRP A 160 3.98 3.72 -3.28
CA TRP A 160 3.07 3.00 -4.17
C TRP A 160 3.07 3.55 -5.60
N LEU A 161 3.03 4.87 -5.74
CA LEU A 161 2.95 5.55 -7.04
C LEU A 161 4.29 5.59 -7.79
N THR A 162 5.41 5.60 -7.08
CA THR A 162 6.74 5.75 -7.69
C THR A 162 7.48 4.42 -7.83
N GLY A 163 7.23 3.47 -6.92
CA GLY A 163 7.98 2.23 -6.80
C GLY A 163 9.32 2.36 -6.06
N TYR A 164 9.59 3.52 -5.45
CA TYR A 164 10.86 3.76 -4.74
C TYR A 164 10.67 3.75 -3.22
N LEU A 165 11.49 2.95 -2.55
CA LEU A 165 11.67 2.99 -1.10
C LEU A 165 12.65 4.12 -0.71
N PRO A 166 12.50 4.69 0.50
CA PRO A 166 13.45 5.67 1.05
C PRO A 166 14.89 5.15 1.11
#